data_AF-A0A9X1G9C3-F1
#
_entry.id   AF-A0A9X1G9C3-F1
#
_cell.length_a   1.000
_cell.length_b   1.000
_cell.length_c   1.000
_cell.angle_alpha   90.00
_cell.angle_beta   90.00
_cell.angle_gamma   90.00
#
_symmetry.space_group_name_H-M   'P 1'
#
loop_
_entity.id
_entity.type
_entity.pdbx_description
1 polymer ?
#
loop_
_entity_poly.entity_id
_entity_poly.type
_entity_poly.pdbx_seq_one_letter_code
_entity_poly.pdbx_strand_id
1 'polypeptide(L)'
;MKTAGTADHKLRYIIRPVAGVFIALALSACTGKYTEQERYSGFLKNYDQLKQAKSASGIPVLRWVSPDFNASNYDAVYIMPVTFWPDIPVSEQAQKEKLQTILNYTNTRLEQGLRSRVPVADKPGPRTLTLRAAITAVDVKKQGLNVWEVMPVSALIAGTQYLTGYRTLDVTFYFEAEVTDSLTHKPLITVVRRSQSATLSNSHKQLTVEEAKETIAELVSDFTLYGKREGGEKGASVDSGGTERPQ
;
A
#
# COMPACT_ATOMS: atom_id res chain seq x y z
N MET A 1 -88.06 -29.65 1.92
CA MET A 1 -87.47 -30.80 1.20
C MET A 1 -86.14 -31.14 1.85
N LYS A 2 -85.78 -32.42 1.87
CA LYS A 2 -84.79 -33.10 2.74
C LYS A 2 -83.31 -32.63 2.61
N THR A 3 -82.64 -32.64 3.77
CA THR A 3 -81.25 -33.08 4.10
C THR A 3 -80.03 -32.72 3.24
N ALA A 4 -79.01 -32.12 3.88
CA ALA A 4 -77.59 -32.54 3.97
C ALA A 4 -76.80 -31.34 4.56
N GLY A 5 -76.17 -31.39 5.75
CA GLY A 5 -74.84 -32.00 6.00
C GLY A 5 -73.74 -31.10 5.42
N THR A 6 -72.71 -30.60 6.11
CA THR A 6 -72.09 -30.79 7.43
C THR A 6 -71.04 -29.67 7.54
N ALA A 7 -70.85 -29.01 8.67
CA ALA A 7 -69.56 -28.36 8.96
C ALA A 7 -69.37 -28.19 10.47
N ASP A 8 -68.34 -28.89 10.92
CA ASP A 8 -67.96 -29.21 12.29
C ASP A 8 -67.27 -28.03 13.00
N HIS A 9 -67.37 -28.00 14.32
CA HIS A 9 -66.86 -26.94 15.19
C HIS A 9 -65.56 -27.37 15.90
N LYS A 10 -64.54 -26.53 15.74
CA LYS A 10 -63.37 -26.28 16.63
C LYS A 10 -62.29 -27.37 16.77
N LEU A 11 -61.03 -27.03 16.41
CA LEU A 11 -59.88 -27.09 17.35
C LEU A 11 -58.53 -26.50 16.86
N ARG A 12 -58.00 -25.54 17.64
CA ARG A 12 -56.60 -25.32 18.12
C ARG A 12 -55.38 -25.23 17.17
N TYR A 13 -54.75 -24.04 17.22
CA TYR A 13 -53.30 -23.71 17.36
C TYR A 13 -52.23 -24.55 16.62
N ILE A 14 -51.59 -23.99 15.59
CA ILE A 14 -50.25 -24.42 15.12
C ILE A 14 -49.40 -23.19 14.72
N ILE A 15 -48.40 -22.88 15.56
CA ILE A 15 -46.98 -22.54 15.29
C ILE A 15 -46.63 -21.40 14.27
N ARG A 16 -45.85 -20.46 14.81
CA ARG A 16 -45.15 -19.24 14.29
C ARG A 16 -44.49 -19.34 12.89
N PRO A 17 -44.13 -18.17 12.31
CA PRO A 17 -42.69 -17.92 12.19
C PRO A 17 -42.28 -16.56 12.77
N VAL A 18 -41.19 -16.61 13.55
CA VAL A 18 -40.42 -15.45 13.98
C VAL A 18 -39.85 -14.80 12.72
N ALA A 19 -40.32 -13.60 12.38
CA ALA A 19 -39.70 -12.78 11.36
C ALA A 19 -38.34 -12.32 11.90
N GLY A 20 -37.30 -13.09 11.60
CA GLY A 20 -35.92 -12.74 11.89
C GLY A 20 -35.55 -11.48 11.11
N VAL A 21 -35.28 -10.39 11.83
CA VAL A 21 -34.60 -9.22 11.30
C VAL A 21 -33.16 -9.65 11.00
N PHE A 22 -32.90 -10.06 9.75
CA PHE A 22 -31.55 -10.19 9.24
C PHE A 22 -30.95 -8.80 9.15
N ILE A 23 -30.05 -8.48 10.09
CA ILE A 23 -29.18 -7.31 10.03
C ILE A 23 -28.35 -7.44 8.75
N ALA A 24 -28.69 -6.64 7.74
CA ALA A 24 -27.82 -6.41 6.61
C ALA A 24 -26.62 -5.60 7.11
N LEU A 25 -25.55 -6.30 7.48
CA LEU A 25 -24.21 -5.70 7.62
C LEU A 25 -23.85 -5.12 6.25
N ALA A 26 -24.00 -3.80 6.10
CA ALA A 26 -23.41 -3.06 5.02
C ALA A 26 -21.88 -3.15 5.19
N LEU A 27 -21.29 -4.21 4.63
CA LEU A 27 -19.86 -4.28 4.38
C LEU A 27 -19.55 -3.24 3.31
N SER A 28 -19.32 -2.00 3.72
CA SER A 28 -18.63 -1.01 2.91
C SER A 28 -17.21 -1.51 2.68
N ALA A 29 -17.04 -2.37 1.68
CA ALA A 29 -15.75 -2.72 1.14
C ALA A 29 -15.14 -1.44 0.59
N CYS A 30 -14.19 -0.86 1.33
CA CYS A 30 -13.30 0.18 0.82
C CYS A 30 -12.38 -0.43 -0.25
N THR A 31 -12.95 -0.75 -1.42
CA THR A 31 -12.23 -1.33 -2.55
C THR A 31 -11.29 -0.29 -3.17
N GLY A 32 -10.02 -0.67 -3.38
CA GLY A 32 -9.16 -0.07 -4.41
C GLY A 32 -8.04 0.86 -3.95
N LYS A 33 -7.82 1.08 -2.65
CA LYS A 33 -6.75 2.01 -2.16
C LYS A 33 -5.59 1.34 -1.44
N TYR A 34 -5.78 0.13 -0.92
CA TYR A 34 -4.77 -0.60 -0.17
C TYR A 34 -4.27 -1.80 -0.98
N THR A 35 -3.08 -2.29 -0.60
CA THR A 35 -2.57 -3.56 -1.13
C THR A 35 -3.45 -4.71 -0.66
N GLU A 36 -3.90 -5.53 -1.60
CA GLU A 36 -4.71 -6.72 -1.33
C GLU A 36 -3.82 -7.85 -0.80
N GLN A 37 -4.35 -8.75 0.03
CA GLN A 37 -3.56 -9.80 0.69
C GLN A 37 -2.87 -10.74 -0.30
N GLU A 38 -3.49 -11.00 -1.45
CA GLU A 38 -2.91 -11.76 -2.56
C GLU A 38 -1.65 -11.13 -3.16
N ARG A 39 -1.34 -9.88 -2.81
CA ARG A 39 -0.15 -9.15 -3.27
C ARG A 39 0.98 -9.11 -2.24
N TYR A 40 0.82 -9.78 -1.10
CA TYR A 40 1.88 -9.93 -0.13
C TYR A 40 2.96 -10.84 -0.68
N SER A 41 4.16 -10.31 -0.82
CA SER A 41 5.26 -11.00 -1.51
C SER A 41 6.06 -11.97 -0.66
N GLY A 42 5.81 -12.00 0.65
CA GLY A 42 6.63 -12.71 1.63
C GLY A 42 7.90 -11.98 2.03
N PHE A 43 8.09 -10.72 1.61
CA PHE A 43 9.24 -9.91 2.02
C PHE A 43 9.21 -9.59 3.52
N LEU A 44 8.03 -9.27 4.04
CA LEU A 44 7.79 -9.07 5.47
C LEU A 44 7.52 -10.41 6.17
N LYS A 45 8.00 -10.55 7.41
CA LYS A 45 7.78 -11.78 8.19
C LYS A 45 6.35 -11.95 8.70
N ASN A 46 5.62 -10.86 8.92
CA ASN A 46 4.29 -10.88 9.50
C ASN A 46 3.42 -9.75 8.94
N TYR A 47 2.40 -10.12 8.16
CA TYR A 47 1.43 -9.20 7.57
C TYR A 47 0.18 -9.02 8.43
N ASP A 48 -0.13 -9.93 9.34
CA ASP A 48 -1.39 -9.97 10.10
C ASP A 48 -1.55 -8.77 11.04
N GLN A 49 -0.43 -8.17 11.43
CA GLN A 49 -0.37 -7.01 12.29
C GLN A 49 -0.58 -5.67 11.56
N LEU A 50 -0.58 -5.69 10.21
CA LEU A 50 -0.73 -4.49 9.40
C LEU A 50 -2.14 -3.91 9.53
N LYS A 51 -2.22 -2.59 9.66
CA LYS A 51 -3.48 -1.85 9.73
C LYS A 51 -3.49 -0.75 8.67
N GLN A 52 -4.69 -0.40 8.20
CA GLN A 52 -4.87 0.74 7.31
C GLN A 52 -4.38 2.02 8.00
N ALA A 53 -3.56 2.78 7.29
CA ALA A 53 -3.01 4.04 7.72
C ALA A 53 -2.80 4.97 6.52
N LYS A 54 -2.26 6.15 6.79
CA LYS A 54 -1.69 7.04 5.77
C LYS A 54 -0.19 7.17 5.98
N SER A 55 0.54 7.23 4.88
CA SER A 55 1.95 7.59 4.87
C SER A 55 2.13 9.06 5.22
N ALA A 56 3.37 9.49 5.40
CA ALA A 56 3.68 10.88 5.74
C ALA A 56 3.37 11.86 4.59
N SER A 57 3.25 11.40 3.34
CA SER A 57 2.73 12.18 2.22
C SER A 57 1.20 12.10 2.06
N GLY A 58 0.50 11.38 2.95
CA GLY A 58 -0.96 11.24 2.94
C GLY A 58 -1.50 10.08 2.10
N ILE A 59 -0.63 9.27 1.51
CA ILE A 59 -0.99 8.14 0.65
C ILE A 59 -1.47 6.95 1.51
N PRO A 60 -2.55 6.24 1.13
CA PRO A 60 -2.98 5.04 1.83
C PRO A 60 -1.90 3.96 1.87
N VAL A 61 -1.64 3.43 3.07
CA VAL A 61 -0.68 2.33 3.29
C VAL A 61 -1.24 1.34 4.29
N LEU A 62 -0.77 0.10 4.23
CA LEU A 62 -0.88 -0.84 5.33
C LEU A 62 0.38 -0.70 6.18
N ARG A 63 0.23 -0.34 7.45
CA ARG A 63 1.37 -0.09 8.35
C ARG A 63 1.13 -0.76 9.69
N TRP A 64 2.20 -1.31 10.23
CA TRP A 64 2.31 -1.65 11.64
C TRP A 64 3.47 -0.88 12.26
N VAL A 65 3.26 -0.40 13.48
CA VAL A 65 4.29 0.23 14.31
C VAL A 65 4.29 -0.52 15.62
N SER A 66 5.46 -0.97 16.05
CA SER A 66 5.66 -1.61 17.34
C SER A 66 5.23 -0.66 18.46
N PRO A 67 4.47 -1.14 19.46
CA PRO A 67 4.12 -0.31 20.62
C PRO A 67 5.35 0.13 21.42
N ASP A 68 6.47 -0.60 21.29
CA ASP A 68 7.73 -0.28 21.94
C ASP A 68 8.59 0.71 21.13
N PHE A 69 8.14 1.11 19.93
CA PHE A 69 8.93 2.01 19.09
C PHE A 69 8.95 3.41 19.69
N ASN A 70 10.15 3.85 20.08
CA ASN A 70 10.43 5.22 20.44
C ASN A 70 11.60 5.75 19.60
N ALA A 71 11.32 6.76 18.77
CA ALA A 71 12.32 7.36 17.89
C ALA A 71 13.51 7.97 18.65
N SER A 72 13.35 8.44 19.90
CA SER A 72 14.46 9.01 20.68
C SER A 72 15.53 7.99 21.09
N ASN A 73 15.25 6.69 20.92
CA ASN A 73 16.21 5.62 21.19
C ASN A 73 17.23 5.46 20.05
N TYR A 74 17.05 6.17 18.93
CA TYR A 74 17.84 6.01 17.72
C TYR A 74 18.38 7.35 17.22
N ASP A 75 19.63 7.35 16.76
CA ASP A 75 20.34 8.54 16.28
C ASP A 75 20.59 8.50 14.76
N ALA A 76 20.57 7.31 14.16
CA ALA A 76 20.91 7.12 12.76
C ALA A 76 20.08 6.01 12.10
N VAL A 77 20.08 6.03 10.77
CA VAL A 77 19.50 4.98 9.92
C VAL A 77 20.59 4.38 9.04
N TYR A 78 20.78 3.07 9.11
CA TYR A 78 21.48 2.29 8.11
C TYR A 78 20.48 1.85 7.03
N ILE A 79 20.75 2.15 5.77
CA ILE A 79 19.87 1.84 4.65
C ILE A 79 20.45 0.65 3.92
N MET A 80 19.71 -0.46 3.88
CA MET A 80 20.05 -1.57 2.98
C MET A 80 19.67 -1.19 1.54
N PRO A 81 20.45 -1.62 0.54
CA PRO A 81 20.08 -1.43 -0.85
C PRO A 81 18.68 -1.98 -1.13
N VAL A 82 17.82 -1.17 -1.73
CA VAL A 82 16.52 -1.58 -2.25
C VAL A 82 16.75 -2.69 -3.28
N THR A 83 15.94 -3.74 -3.21
CA THR A 83 15.96 -4.87 -4.14
C THR A 83 14.60 -5.05 -4.81
N PHE A 84 14.55 -5.90 -5.83
CA PHE A 84 13.30 -6.55 -6.20
C PHE A 84 13.07 -7.74 -5.27
N TRP A 85 11.81 -8.07 -4.97
CA TRP A 85 11.48 -9.25 -4.17
C TRP A 85 10.20 -9.95 -4.66
N PRO A 86 10.22 -11.27 -4.89
CA PRO A 86 11.39 -12.14 -4.87
C PRO A 86 12.39 -11.76 -5.98
N ASP A 87 13.56 -12.38 -5.96
CA ASP A 87 14.57 -12.16 -7.00
C ASP A 87 13.98 -12.43 -8.39
N ILE A 88 14.28 -11.53 -9.32
CA ILE A 88 13.76 -11.60 -10.68
C ILE A 88 14.68 -12.49 -11.52
N PRO A 89 14.21 -13.63 -12.06
CA PRO A 89 15.03 -14.50 -12.88
C PRO A 89 15.23 -13.88 -14.27
N VAL A 90 16.35 -13.17 -14.45
CA VAL A 90 16.77 -12.64 -15.76
C VAL A 90 18.07 -13.30 -16.22
N SER A 91 18.07 -13.86 -17.41
CA SER A 91 19.27 -14.43 -18.04
C SER A 91 19.98 -13.40 -18.94
N GLU A 92 19.21 -12.53 -19.60
CA GLU A 92 19.72 -11.54 -20.55
C GLU A 92 20.43 -10.38 -19.84
N GLN A 93 21.67 -10.10 -20.26
CA GLN A 93 22.52 -9.07 -19.66
C GLN A 93 21.89 -7.66 -19.75
N ALA A 94 21.30 -7.30 -20.89
CA ALA A 94 20.66 -6.00 -21.07
C ALA A 94 19.46 -5.81 -20.11
N GLN A 95 18.76 -6.88 -19.75
CA GLN A 95 17.67 -6.80 -18.77
C GLN A 95 18.21 -6.64 -17.34
N LYS A 96 19.30 -7.33 -16.99
CA LYS A 96 20.00 -7.15 -15.71
C LYS A 96 20.46 -5.69 -15.53
N GLU A 97 21.05 -5.10 -16.55
CA GLU A 97 21.53 -3.71 -16.51
C GLU A 97 20.39 -2.71 -16.31
N LYS A 98 19.21 -2.95 -16.91
CA LYS A 98 18.02 -2.12 -16.69
C LYS A 98 17.50 -2.22 -15.26
N LEU A 99 17.38 -3.43 -14.72
CA LEU A 99 17.01 -3.66 -13.33
C LEU A 99 17.97 -2.94 -12.37
N GLN A 100 19.27 -3.10 -12.59
CA GLN A 100 20.30 -2.41 -11.81
C GLN A 100 20.18 -0.90 -11.94
N THR A 101 19.88 -0.37 -13.13
CA THR A 101 19.69 1.07 -13.34
C THR A 101 18.51 1.60 -12.52
N ILE A 102 17.39 0.87 -12.48
CA ILE A 102 16.22 1.21 -11.64
C ILE A 102 16.58 1.17 -10.14
N LEU A 103 17.27 0.12 -9.70
CA LEU A 103 17.68 -0.01 -8.30
C LEU A 103 18.69 1.08 -7.91
N ASN A 104 19.69 1.36 -8.74
CA ASN A 104 20.70 2.39 -8.49
C ASN A 104 20.05 3.78 -8.39
N TYR A 105 19.10 4.08 -9.30
CA TYR A 105 18.34 5.31 -9.22
C TYR A 105 17.53 5.40 -7.93
N THR A 106 16.79 4.33 -7.59
CA THR A 106 15.97 4.27 -6.38
C THR A 106 16.80 4.45 -5.11
N ASN A 107 17.91 3.72 -5.00
CA ASN A 107 18.83 3.80 -3.87
C ASN A 107 19.44 5.19 -3.73
N THR A 108 19.89 5.78 -4.85
CA THR A 108 20.44 7.15 -4.84
C THR A 108 19.41 8.15 -4.33
N ARG A 109 18.16 8.08 -4.80
CA ARG A 109 17.10 9.00 -4.39
C ARG A 109 16.67 8.80 -2.94
N LEU A 110 16.55 7.54 -2.51
CA LEU A 110 16.20 7.20 -1.14
C LEU A 110 17.26 7.70 -0.16
N GLU A 111 18.53 7.43 -0.45
CA GLU A 111 19.64 7.86 0.38
C GLU A 111 19.74 9.39 0.43
N GLN A 112 19.66 10.09 -0.71
CA GLN A 112 19.64 11.55 -0.76
C GLN A 112 18.48 12.13 0.06
N GLY A 113 17.28 11.55 -0.10
CA GLY A 113 16.10 11.96 0.63
C GLY A 113 16.29 11.80 2.14
N LEU A 114 16.71 10.62 2.60
CA LEU A 114 16.89 10.33 4.03
C LEU A 114 18.02 11.14 4.66
N ARG A 115 19.17 11.27 3.97
CA ARG A 115 20.30 12.09 4.45
C ARG A 115 19.93 13.55 4.68
N SER A 116 18.92 14.07 3.98
CA SER A 116 18.42 15.44 4.20
C SER A 116 17.64 15.63 5.51
N ARG A 117 17.34 14.54 6.23
CA ARG A 117 16.44 14.52 7.40
C ARG A 117 17.01 13.87 8.63
N VAL A 118 17.77 12.79 8.45
CA VAL A 118 18.36 12.01 9.54
C VAL A 118 19.80 11.62 9.20
N PRO A 119 20.68 11.45 10.20
CA PRO A 119 21.99 10.85 9.98
C PRO A 119 21.86 9.47 9.36
N VAL A 120 22.58 9.24 8.26
CA VAL A 120 22.68 7.93 7.61
C VAL A 120 24.01 7.30 7.98
N ALA A 121 23.95 6.11 8.58
CA ALA A 121 25.13 5.35 8.98
C ALA A 121 25.61 4.44 7.83
N ASP A 122 26.91 4.21 7.73
CA ASP A 122 27.50 3.31 6.72
C ASP A 122 27.29 1.82 7.06
N LYS A 123 27.01 1.50 8.33
CA LYS A 123 26.81 0.13 8.82
C LYS A 123 25.87 0.08 10.04
N PRO A 124 25.29 -1.10 10.36
CA PRO A 124 24.57 -1.34 11.61
C PRO A 124 25.39 -0.98 12.85
N GLY A 125 24.72 -0.57 13.93
CA GLY A 125 25.38 -0.16 15.17
C GLY A 125 24.45 0.22 16.32
N PRO A 126 25.00 0.53 17.51
CA PRO A 126 24.20 0.99 18.64
C PRO A 126 23.35 2.20 18.28
N ARG A 127 22.09 2.23 18.73
CA ARG A 127 21.15 3.32 18.46
C ARG A 127 20.93 3.60 16.96
N THR A 128 21.14 2.60 16.11
CA THR A 128 20.88 2.70 14.66
C THR A 128 19.68 1.86 14.27
N LEU A 129 18.80 2.42 13.44
CA LEU A 129 17.74 1.70 12.74
C LEU A 129 18.28 1.08 11.45
N THR A 130 17.82 -0.10 11.07
CA THR A 130 18.05 -0.66 9.72
C THR A 130 16.78 -0.56 8.90
N LEU A 131 16.84 0.15 7.77
CA LEU A 131 15.78 0.21 6.77
C LEU A 131 16.06 -0.84 5.68
N ARG A 132 15.13 -1.77 5.50
CA ARG A 132 15.11 -2.72 4.38
C ARG A 132 13.84 -2.48 3.56
N ALA A 133 13.97 -2.31 2.25
CA ALA A 133 12.83 -2.06 1.37
C ALA A 133 12.96 -2.82 0.05
N ALA A 134 11.83 -3.14 -0.56
CA ALA A 134 11.78 -3.85 -1.83
C ALA A 134 10.64 -3.37 -2.74
N ILE A 135 10.86 -3.50 -4.05
CA ILE A 135 9.84 -3.45 -5.08
C ILE A 135 9.32 -4.89 -5.26
N THR A 136 8.05 -5.13 -4.93
CA THR A 136 7.58 -6.50 -4.70
C THR A 136 6.66 -7.06 -5.77
N ALA A 137 5.92 -6.20 -6.47
CA ALA A 137 5.06 -6.61 -7.57
C ALA A 137 4.73 -5.41 -8.46
N VAL A 138 4.21 -5.71 -9.65
CA VAL A 138 3.59 -4.71 -10.52
C VAL A 138 2.28 -5.24 -11.08
N ASP A 139 1.24 -4.42 -11.00
CA ASP A 139 -0.01 -4.65 -11.68
C ASP A 139 -0.08 -3.89 -12.99
N VAL A 140 -0.68 -4.52 -13.98
CA VAL A 140 -0.90 -3.92 -15.29
C VAL A 140 -2.38 -4.03 -15.61
N LYS A 141 -3.09 -2.90 -15.56
CA LYS A 141 -4.48 -2.85 -15.99
C LYS A 141 -4.56 -2.32 -17.42
N LYS A 142 -5.25 -3.06 -18.28
CA LYS A 142 -5.60 -2.61 -19.64
C LYS A 142 -6.71 -1.57 -19.53
N GLN A 143 -6.49 -0.35 -20.01
CA GLN A 143 -7.55 0.66 -20.06
C GLN A 143 -8.68 0.15 -20.97
N GLY A 144 -9.91 0.07 -20.42
CA GLY A 144 -11.12 -0.34 -21.16
C GLY A 144 -11.61 -1.78 -20.95
N LEU A 145 -10.94 -2.64 -20.17
CA LEU A 145 -11.41 -4.00 -19.81
C LEU A 145 -11.03 -4.40 -18.37
N ASN A 146 -11.81 -5.30 -17.73
CA ASN A 146 -11.60 -5.79 -16.35
C ASN A 146 -10.63 -7.00 -16.26
N VAL A 147 -9.46 -6.92 -16.88
CA VAL A 147 -8.45 -7.98 -16.74
C VAL A 147 -7.43 -7.55 -15.70
N TRP A 148 -7.57 -8.09 -14.48
CA TRP A 148 -6.55 -8.01 -13.44
C TRP A 148 -5.57 -9.15 -13.67
N GLU A 149 -4.35 -8.83 -14.07
CA GLU A 149 -3.29 -9.81 -14.30
C GLU A 149 -2.04 -9.36 -13.52
N VAL A 150 -1.61 -10.21 -12.57
CA VAL A 150 -0.39 -9.99 -11.80
C VAL A 150 0.79 -10.28 -12.72
N MET A 151 1.54 -9.24 -13.09
CA MET A 151 2.71 -9.42 -13.94
C MET A 151 3.98 -9.41 -13.08
N PRO A 152 4.88 -10.38 -13.24
CA PRO A 152 6.23 -10.26 -12.71
C PRO A 152 6.89 -8.99 -13.24
N VAL A 153 7.66 -8.30 -12.39
CA VAL A 153 8.36 -7.07 -12.79
C VAL A 153 9.29 -7.31 -13.99
N SER A 154 9.87 -8.51 -14.12
CA SER A 154 10.65 -8.93 -15.31
C SER A 154 9.88 -8.76 -16.61
N ALA A 155 8.60 -9.13 -16.64
CA ALA A 155 7.83 -9.14 -17.88
C ALA A 155 7.66 -7.72 -18.44
N LEU A 156 7.46 -6.73 -17.57
CA LEU A 156 7.38 -5.32 -17.96
C LEU A 156 8.71 -4.74 -18.42
N ILE A 157 9.83 -5.22 -17.87
CA ILE A 157 11.17 -4.76 -18.25
C ILE A 157 11.64 -5.42 -19.56
N ALA A 158 11.32 -6.70 -19.78
CA ALA A 158 11.63 -7.42 -21.01
C ALA A 158 10.84 -6.86 -22.22
N GLY A 159 9.58 -6.47 -22.00
CA GLY A 159 8.70 -5.90 -23.02
C GLY A 159 8.18 -6.91 -24.05
N THR A 160 7.01 -6.60 -24.60
CA THR A 160 6.47 -7.08 -25.89
C THR A 160 5.89 -8.50 -26.05
N GLN A 161 6.05 -9.47 -25.15
CA GLN A 161 5.47 -10.82 -25.38
C GLN A 161 4.14 -11.11 -24.67
N TYR A 162 3.88 -10.56 -23.49
CA TYR A 162 2.68 -10.90 -22.72
C TYR A 162 1.42 -10.13 -23.12
N LEU A 163 1.56 -8.99 -23.80
CA LEU A 163 0.46 -8.07 -24.06
C LEU A 163 0.33 -7.85 -25.58
N THR A 164 -0.43 -8.71 -26.24
CA THR A 164 -0.71 -8.57 -27.66
C THR A 164 -1.48 -7.28 -27.96
N GLY A 165 -0.90 -6.44 -28.82
CA GLY A 165 -1.52 -5.23 -29.39
C GLY A 165 -1.12 -3.92 -28.70
N TYR A 166 -1.00 -2.85 -29.50
CA TYR A 166 -0.57 -1.49 -29.13
C TYR A 166 -1.56 -0.74 -28.21
N ARG A 167 -1.54 -1.01 -26.90
CA ARG A 167 -2.47 -0.37 -25.96
C ARG A 167 -1.75 0.29 -24.79
N THR A 168 -2.33 1.36 -24.28
CA THR A 168 -1.89 2.01 -23.04
C THR A 168 -2.16 1.12 -21.82
N LEU A 169 -1.21 1.07 -20.88
CA LEU A 169 -1.29 0.25 -19.68
C LEU A 169 -1.22 1.13 -18.43
N ASP A 170 -2.11 0.90 -17.47
CA ASP A 170 -1.97 1.45 -16.13
C ASP A 170 -1.12 0.51 -15.29
N VAL A 171 0.01 1.02 -14.80
CA VAL A 171 1.03 0.31 -14.05
C VAL A 171 0.95 0.71 -12.59
N THR A 172 0.78 -0.27 -11.70
CA THR A 172 0.73 -0.04 -10.26
C THR A 172 1.85 -0.81 -9.59
N PHE A 173 2.74 -0.12 -8.89
CA PHE A 173 3.82 -0.74 -8.15
C PHE A 173 3.40 -1.10 -6.74
N TYR A 174 3.96 -2.19 -6.24
CA TYR A 174 3.87 -2.57 -4.84
C TYR A 174 5.24 -2.49 -4.20
N PHE A 175 5.28 -1.89 -3.01
CA PHE A 175 6.46 -1.70 -2.21
C PHE A 175 6.23 -2.26 -0.83
N GLU A 176 7.27 -2.89 -0.29
CA GLU A 176 7.28 -3.34 1.10
C GLU A 176 8.54 -2.83 1.78
N ALA A 177 8.41 -2.43 3.03
CA ALA A 177 9.54 -1.94 3.82
C ALA A 177 9.41 -2.36 5.28
N GLU A 178 10.55 -2.62 5.91
CA GLU A 178 10.66 -2.79 7.34
C GLU A 178 11.78 -1.92 7.91
N VAL A 179 11.53 -1.40 9.10
CA VAL A 179 12.52 -0.73 9.94
C VAL A 179 12.72 -1.59 11.17
N THR A 180 13.96 -1.99 11.40
CA THR A 180 14.36 -2.83 12.54
C THR A 180 15.38 -2.11 13.42
N ASP A 181 15.47 -2.52 14.68
CA ASP A 181 16.65 -2.22 15.49
C ASP A 181 17.87 -2.92 14.88
N SER A 182 18.96 -2.19 14.62
CA SER A 182 20.05 -2.75 13.80
C SER A 182 20.90 -3.83 14.49
N LEU A 183 20.83 -3.95 15.82
CA LEU A 183 21.57 -4.97 16.57
C LEU A 183 20.72 -6.19 16.89
N THR A 184 19.48 -5.97 17.31
CA THR A 184 18.56 -7.05 17.71
C THR A 184 17.73 -7.59 16.54
N HIS A 185 17.68 -6.85 15.43
CA HIS A 185 16.82 -7.12 14.27
C HIS A 185 15.33 -7.19 14.60
N LYS A 186 14.93 -6.65 15.77
CA LYS A 186 13.51 -6.58 16.16
C LYS A 186 12.79 -5.63 15.21
N PRO A 187 11.67 -6.04 14.57
CA PRO A 187 10.88 -5.16 13.73
C PRO A 187 10.22 -4.08 14.58
N LEU A 188 10.33 -2.84 14.13
CA LEU A 188 9.80 -1.65 14.78
C LEU A 188 8.70 -1.01 13.94
N ILE A 189 8.85 -1.02 12.62
CA ILE A 189 7.85 -0.54 11.67
C ILE A 189 7.84 -1.51 10.48
N THR A 190 6.66 -1.89 10.00
CA THR A 190 6.51 -2.56 8.72
C THR A 190 5.44 -1.85 7.89
N VAL A 191 5.67 -1.77 6.58
CA VAL A 191 4.80 -1.05 5.65
C VAL A 191 4.65 -1.85 4.38
N VAL A 192 3.41 -1.92 3.90
CA VAL A 192 3.07 -2.34 2.54
C VAL A 192 2.35 -1.17 1.87
N ARG A 193 2.83 -0.79 0.69
CA ARG A 193 2.31 0.34 -0.06
C ARG A 193 2.04 -0.06 -1.50
N ARG A 194 0.89 0.39 -1.99
CA ARG A 194 0.51 0.42 -3.40
C ARG A 194 0.81 1.83 -3.93
N SER A 195 1.43 1.95 -5.10
CA SER A 195 1.60 3.24 -5.76
C SER A 195 0.27 3.75 -6.31
N GLN A 196 0.19 5.05 -6.55
CA GLN A 196 -0.80 5.54 -7.51
C GLN A 196 -0.45 4.95 -8.89
N SER A 197 -1.45 4.64 -9.71
CA SER A 197 -1.21 4.03 -11.02
C SER A 197 -0.50 5.02 -11.94
N ALA A 198 0.66 4.65 -12.46
CA ALA A 198 1.35 5.34 -13.54
C ALA A 198 0.85 4.81 -14.90
N THR A 199 1.06 5.54 -16.00
CA THR A 199 0.61 5.10 -17.33
C THR A 199 1.79 4.84 -18.27
N LEU A 200 1.85 3.65 -18.85
CA LEU A 200 2.69 3.33 -20.01
C LEU A 200 1.90 3.59 -21.28
N SER A 201 2.34 4.56 -22.09
CA SER A 201 1.61 5.01 -23.29
C SER A 201 1.32 3.90 -24.30
N ASN A 202 2.17 2.85 -24.34
CA ASN A 202 1.89 1.64 -25.11
C ASN A 202 2.48 0.39 -24.44
N SER A 203 1.90 -0.77 -24.74
CA SER A 203 2.17 -2.09 -24.16
C SER A 203 3.45 -2.75 -24.64
N HIS A 204 4.08 -2.18 -25.66
CA HIS A 204 5.39 -2.58 -26.12
C HIS A 204 6.51 -1.79 -25.42
N LYS A 205 6.16 -0.71 -24.73
CA LYS A 205 7.11 0.10 -23.99
C LYS A 205 7.56 -0.65 -22.74
N GLN A 206 8.87 -0.71 -22.56
CA GLN A 206 9.47 -1.32 -21.38
C GLN A 206 9.41 -0.36 -20.21
N LEU A 207 9.34 -0.91 -18.99
CA LEU A 207 9.53 -0.12 -17.79
C LEU A 207 10.98 0.37 -17.70
N THR A 208 11.20 1.68 -17.68
CA THR A 208 12.52 2.29 -17.41
C THR A 208 12.46 3.19 -16.16
N VAL A 209 13.60 3.82 -15.83
CA VAL A 209 13.67 4.81 -14.74
C VAL A 209 12.70 5.96 -14.99
N GLU A 210 12.56 6.47 -16.21
CA GLU A 210 11.71 7.62 -16.47
C GLU A 210 10.23 7.30 -16.20
N GLU A 211 9.77 6.09 -16.52
CA GLU A 211 8.40 5.67 -16.19
C GLU A 211 8.21 5.36 -14.70
N ALA A 212 9.23 4.89 -14.00
CA ALA A 212 9.16 4.62 -12.55
C ALA A 212 9.39 5.86 -11.67
N LYS A 213 9.86 6.96 -12.26
CA LYS A 213 10.40 8.13 -11.57
C LYS A 213 9.45 8.77 -10.58
N GLU A 214 8.20 8.98 -10.98
CA GLU A 214 7.17 9.58 -10.12
C GLU A 214 6.86 8.67 -8.92
N THR A 215 6.65 7.39 -9.19
CA THR A 215 6.41 6.40 -8.13
C THR A 215 7.59 6.33 -7.13
N ILE A 216 8.82 6.33 -7.63
CA ILE A 216 10.03 6.36 -6.80
C ILE A 216 10.08 7.66 -6.00
N ALA A 217 9.78 8.81 -6.60
CA ALA A 217 9.76 10.10 -5.90
C ALA A 217 8.71 10.12 -4.77
N GLU A 218 7.51 9.59 -4.99
CA GLU A 218 6.50 9.48 -3.94
C GLU A 218 6.94 8.53 -2.82
N LEU A 219 7.62 7.42 -3.15
CA LEU A 219 8.16 6.49 -2.15
C LEU A 219 9.21 7.18 -1.29
N VAL A 220 10.14 7.89 -1.90
CA VAL A 220 11.18 8.65 -1.19
C VAL A 220 10.56 9.71 -0.29
N SER A 221 9.55 10.43 -0.78
CA SER A 221 8.83 11.44 0.02
C SER A 221 8.31 10.87 1.34
N ASP A 222 7.72 9.67 1.34
CA ASP A 222 7.22 9.02 2.55
C ASP A 222 8.31 8.78 3.60
N PHE A 223 9.49 8.34 3.18
CA PHE A 223 10.62 8.12 4.08
C PHE A 223 11.18 9.43 4.64
N THR A 224 11.19 10.50 3.84
CA THR A 224 11.72 11.81 4.28
C THR A 224 10.76 12.60 5.18
N LEU A 225 9.45 12.37 5.05
CA LEU A 225 8.45 13.08 5.85
C LEU A 225 8.13 12.38 7.17
N TYR A 226 8.58 11.13 7.33
CA TYR A 226 8.41 10.36 8.56
C TYR A 226 9.14 11.05 9.74
N GLY A 227 8.39 11.38 10.80
CA GLY A 227 8.92 12.12 11.97
C GLY A 227 8.56 13.61 12.02
N LYS A 228 7.93 14.17 10.98
CA LYS A 228 7.30 15.50 11.09
C LYS A 228 6.06 15.38 11.98
N ARG A 229 6.08 15.97 13.17
CA ARG A 229 4.90 16.06 14.06
C ARG A 229 3.76 16.68 13.26
N GLU A 230 2.59 16.05 13.24
CA GLU A 230 1.34 16.71 12.83
C GLU A 230 1.07 17.85 13.84
N GLY A 231 1.46 19.05 13.46
CA GLY A 231 1.19 20.27 14.21
C GLY A 231 -0.10 20.91 13.73
N GLY A 232 -1.17 20.75 14.50
CA GLY A 232 -2.18 21.79 14.69
C GLY A 232 -3.41 21.76 13.79
N GLU A 233 -4.34 20.83 14.05
CA GLU A 233 -5.77 21.16 13.92
C GLU A 233 -6.23 21.76 15.26
N LYS A 234 -6.05 23.08 15.41
CA LYS A 234 -6.86 23.83 16.38
C LYS A 234 -8.21 24.06 15.73
N GLY A 235 -9.24 23.42 16.28
CA GLY A 235 -10.63 23.67 15.91
C GLY A 235 -10.93 25.16 15.99
N ALA A 236 -11.27 25.75 14.85
CA ALA A 236 -11.93 27.04 14.82
C ALA A 236 -13.40 26.80 15.19
N SER A 237 -13.70 26.96 16.49
CA SER A 237 -15.05 27.27 16.93
C SER A 237 -15.44 28.60 16.29
N VAL A 238 -16.35 28.55 15.32
CA VAL A 238 -17.06 29.72 14.82
C VAL A 238 -17.98 30.17 15.95
N ASP A 239 -17.54 31.19 16.69
CA ASP A 239 -18.38 31.93 17.61
C ASP A 239 -19.21 32.92 16.80
N SER A 240 -20.52 32.71 16.82
CA SER A 240 -21.53 33.57 16.21
C SER A 240 -21.97 34.62 17.23
N GLY A 241 -21.41 35.82 17.13
CA GLY A 241 -21.92 37.05 17.74
C GLY A 241 -21.44 38.21 16.88
N GLY A 242 -22.27 39.05 16.28
CA GLY A 242 -23.36 39.78 16.89
C GLY A 242 -23.00 41.26 16.79
N THR A 243 -23.59 41.92 15.78
CA THR A 243 -23.91 43.35 15.63
C THR A 243 -23.27 44.35 16.60
N GLU A 244 -22.54 45.35 16.08
CA GLU A 244 -22.85 46.79 16.24
C GLU A 244 -21.78 47.71 15.57
N ARG A 245 -22.25 48.64 14.71
CA ARG A 245 -21.66 49.96 14.44
C ARG A 245 -22.06 50.90 15.58
N PRO A 246 -21.30 51.95 15.97
CA PRO A 246 -20.93 53.10 15.11
C PRO A 246 -19.50 53.66 15.43
N GLN A 247 -18.88 54.65 14.77
CA GLN A 247 -19.29 55.79 13.94
C GLN A 247 -18.46 55.87 12.66
#